data_AF-A0A7M1DNG3-F1
#
_entry.id   AF-A0A7M1DNG3-F1
#
_cell.length_a   1.000
_cell.length_b   1.000
_cell.length_c   1.000
_cell.angle_alpha   90.00
_cell.angle_beta   90.00
_cell.angle_gamma   90.00
#
_symmetry.space_group_name_H-M   'P 1'
#
loop_
_entity.id
_entity.type
_entity.pdbx_description
1 polymer ?
#
loop_
_entity_poly.entity_id
_entity_poly.type
_entity_poly.pdbx_seq_one_letter_code
_entity_poly.pdbx_strand_id
1 'polypeptide(L)'
;LTLDAVDLQWAIILQIFMLIWYSPVEHLTVRNLTFRGPLEEPTEYAFLPLLSSVEELISLDGFMKALTLEHVRNKVYYFNQEILYRQFSEMNIANLTINDAYMPHMLCPNGTSSFQYLNFSHNALTDELFQNCDTLVDLKLLILQKNKFESLLKVSFMTSRMKSLKYLDMSNNLLRHDGAGAQCPWAESLAELDLSSNQLADAVFECLPVNVKKLGLQNNQISNVPRGMVELKSLEELNLASNRLADLPGCGGFTSLQFLNVEMNSILTPSADFFQSCPRVRELQAGHNPFKCSCELQAFVGLERQSGGKLFGWPAAYVCEYPEGLRGTQLMDFHLSQLACNTTLLLVTALLLT
;
A
#
# COMPACT_ATOMS: atom_id res chain seq x y z
N LEU A 1 6.48 -27.86 -9.19
CA LEU A 1 5.38 -28.81 -8.91
C LEU A 1 4.16 -28.02 -8.49
N THR A 2 3.00 -28.28 -9.09
CA THR A 2 1.73 -27.66 -8.71
C THR A 2 0.76 -28.75 -8.29
N LEU A 3 0.14 -28.57 -7.14
CA LEU A 3 -0.90 -29.45 -6.61
C LEU A 3 -2.19 -28.65 -6.50
N ASP A 4 -3.26 -29.12 -7.14
CA ASP A 4 -4.57 -28.48 -7.11
C ASP A 4 -5.56 -29.32 -6.28
N ALA A 5 -6.39 -28.65 -5.48
CA ALA A 5 -7.45 -29.26 -4.67
C ALA A 5 -6.95 -30.35 -3.72
N VAL A 6 -5.92 -30.01 -2.93
CA VAL A 6 -5.38 -30.90 -1.89
C VAL A 6 -6.27 -30.84 -0.66
N ASP A 7 -6.85 -31.97 -0.26
CA ASP A 7 -7.71 -32.07 0.92
C ASP A 7 -7.30 -33.27 1.78
N LEU A 8 -6.48 -33.01 2.81
CA LEU A 8 -5.79 -34.03 3.60
C LEU A 8 -5.74 -33.65 5.09
N GLN A 9 -5.39 -34.62 5.93
CA GLN A 9 -5.09 -34.35 7.35
C GLN A 9 -3.82 -33.50 7.48
N TRP A 10 -3.81 -32.54 8.42
CA TRP A 10 -2.71 -31.58 8.57
C TRP A 10 -1.35 -32.24 8.79
N ALA A 11 -1.30 -33.34 9.56
CA ALA A 11 -0.07 -34.09 9.80
C ALA A 11 0.49 -34.71 8.51
N ILE A 12 -0.39 -35.19 7.61
CA ILE A 12 0.01 -35.76 6.32
C ILE A 12 0.52 -34.65 5.40
N ILE A 13 -0.14 -33.49 5.39
CA ILE A 13 0.29 -32.34 4.58
C ILE A 13 1.69 -31.89 4.99
N LEU A 14 1.95 -31.79 6.30
CA LEU A 14 3.28 -31.45 6.80
C LEU A 14 4.33 -32.48 6.38
N GLN A 15 4.05 -33.78 6.51
CA GLN A 15 4.97 -34.82 6.05
C GLN A 15 5.25 -34.73 4.55
N ILE A 16 4.22 -34.45 3.73
CA ILE A 16 4.40 -34.26 2.29
C ILE A 16 5.27 -33.03 2.02
N PHE A 17 5.05 -31.91 2.71
CA PHE A 17 5.89 -30.72 2.56
C PHE A 17 7.33 -30.99 2.97
N MET A 18 7.57 -31.71 4.06
CA MET A 18 8.91 -32.13 4.46
C MET A 18 9.56 -33.01 3.39
N LEU A 19 8.84 -33.98 2.82
CA LEU A 19 9.40 -34.83 1.76
C LEU A 19 9.71 -34.05 0.46
N ILE A 20 8.83 -33.13 0.07
CA ILE A 20 9.03 -32.33 -1.14
C ILE A 20 10.20 -31.34 -0.95
N TRP A 21 10.39 -30.83 0.25
CA TRP A 21 11.50 -29.94 0.60
C TRP A 21 12.87 -30.46 0.14
N TYR A 22 13.14 -31.74 0.43
CA TYR A 22 14.42 -32.39 0.15
C TYR A 22 14.41 -33.13 -1.19
N SER A 23 13.32 -33.03 -1.95
CA SER A 23 13.28 -33.51 -3.32
C SER A 23 13.93 -32.49 -4.26
N PRO A 24 14.23 -32.84 -5.53
CA PRO A 24 14.73 -31.90 -6.53
C PRO A 24 13.73 -30.80 -6.96
N VAL A 25 12.60 -30.66 -6.26
CA VAL A 25 11.55 -29.69 -6.59
C VAL A 25 11.96 -28.31 -6.07
N GLU A 26 12.32 -27.41 -6.98
CA GLU A 26 12.71 -26.04 -6.62
C GLU A 26 11.50 -25.13 -6.29
N HIS A 27 10.34 -25.39 -6.88
CA HIS A 27 9.15 -24.55 -6.71
C HIS A 27 7.92 -25.42 -6.45
N LEU A 28 7.26 -25.20 -5.32
CA LEU A 28 6.01 -25.87 -4.97
C LEU A 28 4.87 -24.86 -4.85
N THR A 29 3.78 -25.11 -5.59
CA THR A 29 2.53 -24.36 -5.46
C THR A 29 1.40 -25.32 -5.09
N VAL A 30 0.64 -24.99 -4.06
CA VAL A 30 -0.56 -25.74 -3.66
C VAL A 30 -1.76 -24.81 -3.66
N ARG A 31 -2.76 -25.13 -4.48
CA ARG A 31 -4.00 -24.36 -4.60
C ARG A 31 -5.18 -25.09 -3.98
N ASN A 32 -6.09 -24.33 -3.37
CA ASN A 32 -7.29 -24.86 -2.73
C ASN A 32 -6.94 -25.91 -1.67
N LEU A 33 -5.94 -25.60 -0.84
CA LEU A 33 -5.49 -26.49 0.23
C LEU A 33 -6.53 -26.53 1.34
N THR A 34 -7.02 -27.72 1.70
CA THR A 34 -7.87 -27.90 2.86
C THR A 34 -7.14 -28.69 3.92
N PHE A 35 -6.97 -28.08 5.10
CA PHE A 35 -6.47 -28.75 6.29
C PHE A 35 -7.64 -29.40 7.04
N ARG A 36 -7.58 -30.73 7.21
CA ARG A 36 -8.41 -31.48 8.15
C ARG A 36 -7.60 -31.82 9.39
N GLY A 37 -8.25 -31.86 10.54
CA GLY A 37 -7.67 -32.33 11.80
C GLY A 37 -8.70 -33.11 12.64
N PRO A 38 -8.33 -33.51 13.86
CA PRO A 38 -9.25 -34.18 14.77
C PRO A 38 -10.27 -33.20 15.37
N LEU A 39 -11.44 -33.70 15.76
CA LEU A 39 -12.45 -32.93 16.50
C LEU A 39 -12.06 -32.73 17.97
N GLU A 40 -11.17 -33.58 18.49
CA GLU A 40 -10.67 -33.57 19.87
C GLU A 40 -9.24 -33.03 19.91
N GLU A 41 -8.88 -32.38 21.01
CA GLU A 41 -7.53 -31.86 21.23
C GLU A 41 -6.52 -33.02 21.27
N PRO A 42 -5.56 -33.08 20.33
CA PRO A 42 -4.57 -34.15 20.31
C PRO A 42 -3.65 -34.07 21.53
N THR A 43 -3.35 -35.21 22.15
CA THR A 43 -2.39 -35.31 23.26
C THR A 43 -1.01 -34.82 22.84
N GLU A 44 -0.22 -34.23 23.75
CA GLU A 44 1.14 -33.74 23.51
C GLU A 44 2.06 -34.76 22.78
N TYR A 45 1.89 -36.05 23.06
CA TYR A 45 2.60 -37.17 22.43
C TYR A 45 2.31 -37.36 20.93
N ALA A 46 1.17 -36.85 20.42
CA ALA A 46 0.82 -36.96 19.00
C ALA A 46 1.73 -36.09 18.11
N PHE A 47 2.41 -35.11 18.69
CA PHE A 47 3.30 -34.19 17.99
C PHE A 47 4.78 -34.55 18.07
N LEU A 48 5.18 -35.42 19.00
CA LEU A 48 6.58 -35.82 19.20
C LEU A 48 7.26 -36.35 17.93
N PRO A 49 6.64 -37.18 17.08
CA PRO A 49 7.27 -37.66 15.85
C PRO A 49 7.50 -36.55 14.82
N LEU A 50 6.64 -35.52 14.82
CA LEU A 50 6.76 -34.36 13.94
C LEU A 50 7.88 -33.44 14.45
N LEU A 51 7.94 -33.17 15.76
CA LEU A 51 8.98 -32.34 16.36
C LEU A 51 10.39 -32.91 16.16
N SER A 52 10.58 -34.22 16.39
CA SER A 52 11.88 -34.87 16.21
C SER A 52 12.36 -34.85 14.75
N SER A 53 11.42 -34.98 13.80
CA SER A 53 11.76 -34.90 12.38
C SER A 53 12.02 -33.46 11.92
N VAL A 54 11.36 -32.46 12.50
CA VAL A 54 11.63 -31.04 12.22
C VAL A 54 13.05 -30.65 12.67
N GLU A 55 13.49 -31.04 13.87
CA GLU A 55 14.82 -30.71 14.39
C GLU A 55 15.97 -31.35 13.59
N GLU A 56 15.82 -32.60 13.13
CA GLU A 56 16.82 -33.25 12.28
C GLU A 56 16.89 -32.64 10.88
N LEU A 57 15.75 -32.18 10.34
CA LEU A 57 15.63 -31.78 8.94
C LEU A 57 16.01 -30.31 8.68
N ILE A 58 15.82 -29.38 9.64
CA ILE A 58 16.26 -27.97 9.51
C ILE A 58 17.78 -27.85 9.23
N SER A 59 18.56 -28.88 9.54
CA SER A 59 20.02 -28.90 9.35
C SER A 59 20.52 -29.25 7.95
N LEU A 60 19.65 -29.64 7.00
CA LEU A 60 20.03 -30.11 5.66
C LEU A 60 19.63 -29.09 4.57
N ASP A 61 20.56 -28.76 3.68
CA ASP A 61 20.29 -27.89 2.52
C ASP A 61 19.34 -28.58 1.53
N GLY A 62 18.12 -28.06 1.41
CA GLY A 62 17.12 -28.48 0.42
C GLY A 62 17.31 -27.81 -0.95
N PHE A 63 16.64 -28.34 -1.97
CA PHE A 63 16.65 -27.72 -3.32
C PHE A 63 15.55 -26.67 -3.50
N MET A 64 14.57 -26.62 -2.59
CA MET A 64 13.43 -25.72 -2.69
C MET A 64 13.87 -24.25 -2.58
N LYS A 65 13.36 -23.44 -3.50
CA LYS A 65 13.57 -21.98 -3.55
C LYS A 65 12.29 -21.21 -3.28
N ALA A 66 11.13 -21.79 -3.59
CA ALA A 66 9.85 -21.15 -3.37
C ALA A 66 8.73 -22.11 -2.94
N LEU A 67 7.92 -21.65 -1.98
CA LEU A 67 6.66 -22.28 -1.58
C LEU A 67 5.51 -21.28 -1.72
N THR A 68 4.42 -21.72 -2.35
CA THR A 68 3.19 -20.94 -2.51
C THR A 68 1.99 -21.76 -2.07
N LEU A 69 1.25 -21.27 -1.09
CA LEU A 69 -0.02 -21.83 -0.63
C LEU A 69 -1.14 -20.82 -0.91
N GLU A 70 -2.18 -21.25 -1.64
CA GLU A 70 -3.30 -20.40 -2.07
C GLU A 70 -4.64 -21.01 -1.66
N HIS A 71 -5.58 -20.15 -1.23
CA HIS A 71 -6.95 -20.53 -0.88
C HIS A 71 -6.98 -21.64 0.17
N VAL A 72 -6.29 -21.40 1.29
CA VAL A 72 -6.13 -22.36 2.36
C VAL A 72 -7.36 -22.32 3.26
N ARG A 73 -8.08 -23.44 3.30
CA ARG A 73 -9.24 -23.63 4.17
C ARG A 73 -8.87 -24.50 5.33
N ASN A 74 -8.97 -23.96 6.54
CA ASN A 74 -8.89 -24.77 7.73
C ASN A 74 -10.30 -25.26 8.12
N LYS A 75 -10.52 -26.57 8.05
CA LYS A 75 -11.79 -27.19 8.47
C LYS A 75 -11.75 -27.69 9.92
N VAL A 76 -10.72 -27.36 10.73
CA VAL A 76 -10.55 -27.85 12.11
C VAL A 76 -10.02 -26.80 13.11
N TYR A 77 -10.49 -26.89 14.36
CA TYR A 77 -10.27 -25.93 15.45
C TYR A 77 -8.97 -26.12 16.26
N TYR A 78 -8.37 -27.32 16.29
CA TYR A 78 -7.18 -27.61 17.11
C TYR A 78 -6.01 -28.16 16.28
N PHE A 79 -4.98 -27.33 16.11
CA PHE A 79 -3.65 -27.72 15.66
C PHE A 79 -2.63 -26.85 16.41
N ASN A 80 -1.43 -27.37 16.65
CA ASN A 80 -0.38 -26.60 17.31
C ASN A 80 0.16 -25.56 16.32
N GLN A 81 -0.31 -24.32 16.47
CA GLN A 81 0.08 -23.19 15.64
C GLN A 81 1.57 -22.88 15.73
N GLU A 82 2.18 -23.10 16.90
CA GLU A 82 3.62 -22.88 17.10
C GLU A 82 4.45 -23.79 16.19
N ILE A 83 4.10 -25.09 16.12
CA ILE A 83 4.80 -26.05 15.27
C ILE A 83 4.66 -25.66 13.79
N LEU A 84 3.43 -25.34 13.35
CA LEU A 84 3.18 -24.98 11.95
C LEU A 84 3.92 -23.71 11.55
N TYR A 85 3.84 -22.65 12.36
CA TYR A 85 4.50 -21.39 12.04
C TYR A 85 6.01 -21.49 12.17
N ARG A 86 6.53 -22.30 13.11
CA ARG A 86 7.96 -22.59 13.19
C ARG A 86 8.46 -23.28 11.93
N GLN A 87 7.68 -24.23 11.40
CA GLN A 87 8.03 -24.87 10.13
C GLN A 87 8.13 -23.85 8.99
N PHE A 88 7.24 -22.87 8.94
CA PHE A 88 7.26 -21.82 7.92
C PHE A 88 8.33 -20.75 8.17
N SER A 89 8.65 -20.41 9.42
CA SER A 89 9.63 -19.37 9.74
C SER A 89 11.07 -19.85 9.57
N GLU A 90 11.35 -21.12 9.89
CA GLU A 90 12.69 -21.71 9.79
C GLU A 90 13.01 -22.22 8.37
N MET A 91 12.18 -21.86 7.41
CA MET A 91 12.34 -22.26 6.02
C MET A 91 13.58 -21.64 5.39
N ASN A 92 14.55 -22.45 4.97
CA ASN A 92 15.69 -21.98 4.18
C ASN A 92 15.33 -21.84 2.68
N ILE A 93 14.41 -20.94 2.35
CA ILE A 93 14.00 -20.63 0.98
C ILE A 93 13.99 -19.13 0.71
N ALA A 94 14.07 -18.73 -0.56
CA ALA A 94 14.02 -17.32 -0.92
C ALA A 94 12.60 -16.74 -0.89
N ASN A 95 11.58 -17.51 -1.31
CA ASN A 95 10.24 -16.99 -1.57
C ASN A 95 9.16 -17.80 -0.85
N LEU A 96 8.44 -17.19 0.08
CA LEU A 96 7.27 -17.80 0.71
C LEU A 96 6.01 -16.98 0.41
N THR A 97 4.97 -17.66 -0.03
CA THR A 97 3.63 -17.09 -0.21
C THR A 97 2.61 -17.95 0.52
N ILE A 98 1.85 -17.36 1.43
CA ILE A 98 0.69 -17.98 2.07
C ILE A 98 -0.45 -16.98 1.93
N ASN A 99 -1.25 -17.15 0.88
CA ASN A 99 -2.32 -16.22 0.50
C ASN A 99 -3.70 -16.83 0.76
N ASP A 100 -4.62 -16.01 1.27
CA ASP A 100 -6.01 -16.43 1.56
C ASP A 100 -6.04 -17.66 2.47
N ALA A 101 -5.36 -17.56 3.62
CA ALA A 101 -5.25 -18.65 4.60
C ALA A 101 -5.84 -18.33 5.97
N TYR A 102 -6.40 -17.13 6.12
CA TYR A 102 -6.97 -16.64 7.39
C TYR A 102 -5.98 -16.75 8.57
N MET A 103 -4.67 -16.65 8.28
CA MET A 103 -3.62 -16.84 9.26
C MET A 103 -3.58 -15.67 10.24
N PRO A 104 -3.76 -15.88 11.56
CA PRO A 104 -3.76 -14.81 12.55
C PRO A 104 -2.36 -14.38 13.00
N HIS A 105 -1.33 -15.21 12.77
CA HIS A 105 0.02 -14.97 13.29
C HIS A 105 1.10 -15.69 12.45
N MET A 106 2.35 -15.24 12.56
CA MET A 106 3.54 -15.88 12.00
C MET A 106 4.75 -15.56 12.89
N LEU A 107 5.67 -16.51 13.02
CA LEU A 107 6.85 -16.38 13.88
C LEU A 107 8.02 -15.72 13.15
N CYS A 108 8.76 -14.88 13.88
CA CYS A 108 10.07 -14.43 13.43
C CYS A 108 11.04 -15.64 13.38
N PRO A 109 11.85 -15.78 12.32
CA PRO A 109 12.88 -16.82 12.27
C PRO A 109 13.85 -16.71 13.45
N ASN A 110 14.25 -17.84 14.04
CA ASN A 110 15.16 -17.88 15.19
C ASN A 110 16.59 -17.43 14.86
N GLY A 111 16.99 -17.57 13.60
CA GLY A 111 18.27 -17.10 13.06
C GLY A 111 18.07 -16.36 11.75
N THR A 112 19.14 -15.78 11.21
CA THR A 112 19.11 -15.04 9.95
C THR A 112 18.48 -15.89 8.84
N SER A 113 17.37 -15.41 8.29
CA SER A 113 16.64 -16.13 7.24
C SER A 113 17.20 -15.82 5.85
N SER A 114 16.99 -16.74 4.91
CA SER A 114 17.29 -16.54 3.48
C SER A 114 16.14 -15.90 2.68
N PHE A 115 15.04 -15.52 3.35
CA PHE A 115 13.88 -14.93 2.70
C PHE A 115 14.24 -13.62 2.00
N GLN A 116 13.85 -13.53 0.73
CA GLN A 116 13.93 -12.32 -0.10
C GLN A 116 12.55 -11.80 -0.47
N TYR A 117 11.54 -12.69 -0.52
CA TYR A 117 10.15 -12.38 -0.83
C TYR A 117 9.22 -13.08 0.16
N LEU A 118 8.42 -12.30 0.89
CA LEU A 118 7.35 -12.81 1.73
C LEU A 118 6.02 -12.20 1.27
N ASN A 119 5.04 -13.06 1.04
CA ASN A 119 3.69 -12.63 0.73
C ASN A 119 2.67 -13.34 1.63
N PHE A 120 2.02 -12.55 2.47
CA PHE A 120 0.96 -13.01 3.35
C PHE A 120 -0.35 -12.25 3.08
N SER A 121 -0.64 -11.95 1.81
CA SER A 121 -1.87 -11.25 1.44
C SER A 121 -3.12 -12.02 1.81
N HIS A 122 -4.20 -11.29 2.13
CA HIS A 122 -5.52 -11.86 2.44
C HIS A 122 -5.48 -12.82 3.63
N ASN A 123 -4.88 -12.41 4.74
CA ASN A 123 -4.86 -13.18 5.98
C ASN A 123 -5.53 -12.41 7.12
N ALA A 124 -5.29 -12.84 8.36
CA ALA A 124 -5.83 -12.21 9.56
C ALA A 124 -4.71 -11.63 10.45
N LEU A 125 -3.56 -11.30 9.86
CA LEU A 125 -2.38 -10.80 10.57
C LEU A 125 -2.65 -9.40 11.13
N THR A 126 -2.05 -9.11 12.29
CA THR A 126 -2.21 -7.85 13.01
C THR A 126 -0.86 -7.18 13.24
N ASP A 127 -0.88 -6.04 13.91
CA ASP A 127 0.32 -5.26 14.23
C ASP A 127 1.36 -6.01 15.07
N GLU A 128 1.04 -7.17 15.63
CA GLU A 128 1.97 -8.00 16.41
C GLU A 128 2.90 -8.84 15.52
N LEU A 129 2.68 -8.86 14.20
CA LEU A 129 3.54 -9.56 13.25
C LEU A 129 4.97 -8.98 13.29
N PHE A 130 5.96 -9.88 13.40
CA PHE A 130 7.40 -9.56 13.31
C PHE A 130 7.87 -8.38 14.17
N GLN A 131 7.19 -8.11 15.29
CA GLN A 131 7.64 -7.09 16.23
C GLN A 131 9.02 -7.46 16.77
N ASN A 132 9.97 -6.54 16.64
CA ASN A 132 11.39 -6.72 16.99
C ASN A 132 12.12 -7.84 16.22
N CYS A 133 11.67 -8.20 15.02
CA CYS A 133 12.33 -9.22 14.22
C CYS A 133 13.58 -8.66 13.51
N ASP A 134 14.76 -9.10 13.93
CA ASP A 134 16.06 -8.67 13.39
C ASP A 134 16.71 -9.67 12.44
N THR A 135 16.06 -10.80 12.19
CA THR A 135 16.58 -11.92 11.39
C THR A 135 16.20 -11.87 9.90
N LEU A 136 15.22 -11.05 9.52
CA LEU A 136 14.76 -10.85 8.13
C LEU A 136 15.64 -9.85 7.35
N VAL A 137 16.97 -9.97 7.47
CA VAL A 137 17.93 -8.96 6.95
C VAL A 137 18.00 -8.90 5.43
N ASP A 138 17.75 -10.03 4.76
CA ASP A 138 17.83 -10.17 3.30
C ASP A 138 16.47 -9.96 2.59
N LEU A 139 15.40 -9.73 3.37
CA LEU A 139 14.06 -9.54 2.84
C LEU A 139 14.00 -8.27 2.00
N LYS A 140 13.57 -8.38 0.74
CA LYS A 140 13.50 -7.27 -0.22
C LYS A 140 12.06 -6.82 -0.47
N LEU A 141 11.12 -7.75 -0.43
CA LEU A 141 9.73 -7.51 -0.80
C LEU A 141 8.82 -8.19 0.23
N LEU A 142 7.96 -7.39 0.87
CA LEU A 142 6.98 -7.85 1.84
C LEU A 142 5.57 -7.41 1.42
N ILE A 143 4.68 -8.38 1.19
CA ILE A 143 3.27 -8.13 0.88
C ILE A 143 2.41 -8.52 2.09
N LEU A 144 1.73 -7.54 2.66
CA LEU A 144 0.79 -7.68 3.78
C LEU A 144 -0.59 -7.10 3.45
N GLN A 145 -0.89 -6.96 2.16
CA GLN A 145 -2.19 -6.52 1.65
C GLN A 145 -3.35 -7.32 2.27
N LYS A 146 -4.49 -6.66 2.56
CA LYS A 146 -5.72 -7.34 3.04
C LYS A 146 -5.50 -8.16 4.31
N ASN A 147 -4.94 -7.53 5.32
CA ASN A 147 -4.81 -8.06 6.67
C ASN A 147 -5.59 -7.16 7.65
N LYS A 148 -5.22 -7.18 8.94
CA LYS A 148 -5.88 -6.46 10.03
C LYS A 148 -4.90 -5.54 10.76
N PHE A 149 -3.94 -4.95 10.05
CA PHE A 149 -3.04 -3.97 10.64
C PHE A 149 -3.77 -2.65 10.90
N GLU A 150 -3.57 -2.07 12.08
CA GLU A 150 -4.26 -0.87 12.55
C GLU A 150 -3.30 0.30 12.82
N SER A 151 -2.05 0.03 13.22
CA SER A 151 -1.10 1.08 13.60
C SER A 151 0.05 1.23 12.60
N LEU A 152 0.08 2.37 11.90
CA LEU A 152 1.20 2.70 11.01
C LEU A 152 2.54 2.79 11.76
N LEU A 153 2.50 3.27 13.01
CA LEU A 153 3.68 3.37 13.86
C LEU A 153 4.26 1.97 14.14
N LYS A 154 3.43 0.99 14.52
CA LYS A 154 3.89 -0.40 14.75
C LYS A 154 4.45 -1.05 13.49
N VAL A 155 3.89 -0.75 12.31
CA VAL A 155 4.42 -1.22 11.03
C VAL A 155 5.79 -0.62 10.74
N SER A 156 5.99 0.67 11.03
CA SER A 156 7.32 1.29 10.90
C SER A 156 8.34 0.56 11.78
N PHE A 157 8.03 0.35 13.07
CA PHE A 157 8.89 -0.42 13.98
C PHE A 157 9.17 -1.84 13.51
N MET A 158 8.15 -2.56 13.04
CA MET A 158 8.28 -3.93 12.50
C MET A 158 9.33 -3.98 11.38
N THR A 159 9.35 -3.00 10.48
CA THR A 159 10.27 -2.99 9.34
C THR A 159 11.64 -2.39 9.63
N SER A 160 11.81 -1.67 10.74
CA SER A 160 13.03 -0.92 11.09
C SER A 160 14.35 -1.69 10.98
N ARG A 161 14.33 -3.02 11.15
CA ARG A 161 15.51 -3.90 11.12
C ARG A 161 15.71 -4.61 9.78
N MET A 162 14.76 -4.54 8.85
CA MET A 162 14.80 -5.22 7.55
C MET A 162 15.72 -4.46 6.58
N LYS A 163 17.03 -4.66 6.72
CA LYS A 163 18.07 -3.86 6.04
C LYS A 163 17.98 -3.85 4.51
N SER A 164 17.40 -4.88 3.91
CA SER A 164 17.28 -5.02 2.45
C SER A 164 15.90 -4.67 1.89
N LEU A 165 14.93 -4.27 2.73
CA LEU A 165 13.53 -4.10 2.33
C LEU A 165 13.38 -2.92 1.37
N LYS A 166 12.97 -3.20 0.13
CA LYS A 166 12.79 -2.20 -0.93
C LYS A 166 11.33 -1.86 -1.19
N TYR A 167 10.46 -2.85 -1.10
CA TYR A 167 9.04 -2.73 -1.41
C TYR A 167 8.20 -3.31 -0.27
N LEU A 168 7.23 -2.52 0.19
CA LEU A 168 6.25 -2.91 1.19
C LEU A 168 4.84 -2.58 0.70
N ASP A 169 3.97 -3.58 0.65
CA ASP A 169 2.53 -3.40 0.39
C ASP A 169 1.73 -3.65 1.67
N MET A 170 1.15 -2.57 2.21
CA MET A 170 0.23 -2.58 3.35
C MET A 170 -1.19 -2.19 2.93
N SER A 171 -1.51 -2.26 1.64
CA SER A 171 -2.79 -1.80 1.12
C SER A 171 -3.96 -2.62 1.70
N ASN A 172 -5.16 -2.04 1.73
CA ASN A 172 -6.37 -2.72 2.16
C ASN A 172 -6.28 -3.27 3.60
N ASN A 173 -5.67 -2.51 4.52
CA ASN A 173 -5.66 -2.80 5.94
C ASN A 173 -6.59 -1.81 6.69
N LEU A 174 -6.41 -1.66 7.99
CA LEU A 174 -7.16 -0.74 8.84
C LEU A 174 -6.26 0.36 9.39
N LEU A 175 -5.15 0.67 8.71
CA LEU A 175 -4.10 1.54 9.23
C LEU A 175 -4.60 2.95 9.54
N ARG A 176 -4.21 3.44 10.71
CA ARG A 176 -4.41 4.80 11.20
C ARG A 176 -3.07 5.34 11.74
N HIS A 177 -3.00 6.67 11.83
CA HIS A 177 -1.95 7.39 12.53
C HIS A 177 -2.57 8.63 13.18
N ASP A 178 -2.30 8.82 14.47
CA ASP A 178 -2.95 9.82 15.33
C ASP A 178 -2.08 11.06 15.62
N GLY A 179 -0.88 11.16 15.04
CA GLY A 179 -0.07 12.39 15.08
C GLY A 179 0.60 12.65 16.44
N ALA A 180 1.16 11.60 17.06
CA ALA A 180 1.74 11.69 18.40
C ALA A 180 3.19 12.22 18.46
N GLY A 181 3.73 12.80 17.37
CA GLY A 181 5.09 13.34 17.33
C GLY A 181 6.22 12.30 17.51
N ALA A 182 5.89 11.01 17.44
CA ALA A 182 6.87 9.93 17.49
C ALA A 182 7.51 9.74 16.12
N GLN A 183 8.85 9.71 16.07
CA GLN A 183 9.57 9.37 14.85
C GLN A 183 9.23 7.93 14.46
N CYS A 184 8.82 7.71 13.21
CA CYS A 184 8.52 6.38 12.68
C CYS A 184 9.79 5.75 12.09
N PRO A 185 10.39 4.74 12.76
CA PRO A 185 11.66 4.18 12.33
C PRO A 185 11.43 3.17 11.21
N TRP A 186 11.34 3.64 9.98
CA TRP A 186 11.24 2.75 8.81
C TRP A 186 12.58 2.12 8.43
N ALA A 187 12.54 1.03 7.66
CA ALA A 187 13.73 0.51 6.99
C ALA A 187 14.36 1.58 6.08
N GLU A 188 15.66 1.85 6.24
CA GLU A 188 16.36 2.89 5.47
C GLU A 188 16.41 2.60 3.96
N SER A 189 16.32 1.32 3.58
CA SER A 189 16.34 0.84 2.19
C SER A 189 14.98 0.89 1.49
N LEU A 190 13.91 1.25 2.21
CA LEU A 190 12.55 1.25 1.68
C LEU A 190 12.39 2.34 0.62
N ALA A 191 12.12 1.91 -0.62
CA ALA A 191 11.99 2.78 -1.78
C ALA A 191 10.55 2.90 -2.27
N GLU A 192 9.73 1.89 -2.04
CA GLU A 192 8.35 1.82 -2.52
C GLU A 192 7.43 1.36 -1.40
N LEU A 193 6.36 2.13 -1.16
CA LEU A 193 5.41 1.89 -0.09
C LEU A 193 3.98 2.08 -0.60
N ASP A 194 3.16 1.05 -0.50
CA ASP A 194 1.72 1.12 -0.76
C ASP A 194 0.93 1.10 0.57
N LEU A 195 0.29 2.23 0.88
CA LEU A 195 -0.60 2.44 2.02
C LEU A 195 -2.06 2.66 1.57
N SER A 196 -2.40 2.31 0.33
CA SER A 196 -3.72 2.58 -0.23
C SER A 196 -4.84 1.80 0.44
N SER A 197 -6.06 2.32 0.36
CA SER A 197 -7.27 1.65 0.91
C SER A 197 -7.14 1.36 2.41
N ASN A 198 -6.76 2.36 3.19
CA ASN A 198 -6.64 2.31 4.65
C ASN A 198 -7.55 3.37 5.30
N GLN A 199 -7.30 3.72 6.56
CA GLN A 199 -8.04 4.74 7.30
C GLN A 199 -7.15 5.92 7.68
N LEU A 200 -6.15 6.21 6.84
CA LEU A 200 -5.17 7.26 7.09
C LEU A 200 -5.77 8.64 6.81
N ALA A 201 -5.44 9.60 7.67
CA ALA A 201 -5.78 11.01 7.52
C ALA A 201 -4.49 11.84 7.43
N ASP A 202 -4.59 13.17 7.49
CA ASP A 202 -3.50 14.12 7.27
C ASP A 202 -2.25 13.86 8.11
N ALA A 203 -2.41 13.34 9.34
CA ALA A 203 -1.29 13.03 10.23
C ALA A 203 -0.34 11.95 9.66
N VAL A 204 -0.75 11.18 8.65
CA VAL A 204 0.12 10.18 7.99
C VAL A 204 1.46 10.77 7.57
N PHE A 205 1.49 12.03 7.13
CA PHE A 205 2.68 12.71 6.64
C PHE A 205 3.75 12.98 7.72
N GLU A 206 3.43 12.77 9.00
CA GLU A 206 4.39 12.78 10.10
C GLU A 206 5.17 11.44 10.23
N CYS A 207 4.65 10.37 9.62
CA CYS A 207 5.09 8.99 9.84
C CYS A 207 5.48 8.27 8.54
N LEU A 208 6.11 8.98 7.60
CA LEU A 208 6.52 8.42 6.31
C LEU A 208 8.05 8.19 6.22
N PRO A 209 8.49 7.15 5.49
CA PRO A 209 9.91 6.88 5.26
C PRO A 209 10.57 7.97 4.40
N VAL A 210 11.59 8.64 4.92
CA VAL A 210 12.27 9.77 4.25
C VAL A 210 12.90 9.43 2.89
N ASN A 211 13.28 8.17 2.67
CA ASN A 211 13.98 7.71 1.47
C ASN A 211 13.03 7.17 0.38
N VAL A 212 11.72 7.18 0.64
CA VAL A 212 10.74 6.63 -0.30
C VAL A 212 10.73 7.39 -1.61
N LYS A 213 10.61 6.65 -2.71
CA LYS A 213 10.53 7.16 -4.08
C LYS A 213 9.12 7.07 -4.65
N LYS A 214 8.39 6.01 -4.32
CA LYS A 214 7.01 5.79 -4.75
C LYS A 214 6.10 5.57 -3.56
N LEU A 215 5.06 6.38 -3.44
CA LEU A 215 4.12 6.33 -2.32
C LEU A 215 2.67 6.28 -2.81
N GLY A 216 2.00 5.18 -2.49
CA GLY A 216 0.55 5.00 -2.69
C GLY A 216 -0.23 5.37 -1.43
N LEU A 217 -1.11 6.36 -1.52
CA LEU A 217 -2.01 6.80 -0.45
C LEU A 217 -3.47 6.93 -0.94
N GLN A 218 -3.78 6.41 -2.12
CA GLN A 218 -5.13 6.46 -2.69
C GLN A 218 -6.16 5.71 -1.83
N ASN A 219 -7.43 6.12 -1.91
CA ASN A 219 -8.52 5.54 -1.11
C ASN A 219 -8.27 5.64 0.40
N ASN A 220 -7.92 6.82 0.90
CA ASN A 220 -7.78 7.10 2.32
C ASN A 220 -8.73 8.26 2.71
N GLN A 221 -8.48 8.91 3.84
CA GLN A 221 -9.30 10.00 4.38
C GLN A 221 -8.51 11.32 4.45
N ILE A 222 -7.49 11.47 3.61
CA ILE A 222 -6.61 12.63 3.59
C ILE A 222 -7.37 13.83 3.03
N SER A 223 -7.43 14.91 3.80
CA SER A 223 -8.07 16.17 3.42
C SER A 223 -7.05 17.25 3.05
N ASN A 224 -5.82 17.16 3.58
CA ASN A 224 -4.73 18.08 3.27
C ASN A 224 -3.36 17.42 3.37
N VAL A 225 -2.38 18.01 2.68
CA VAL A 225 -0.95 17.75 2.92
C VAL A 225 -0.41 18.87 3.83
N PRO A 226 -0.10 18.58 5.11
CA PRO A 226 0.22 19.63 6.08
C PRO A 226 1.59 20.29 5.83
N ARG A 227 1.70 21.56 6.21
CA ARG A 227 3.00 22.23 6.33
C ARG A 227 3.74 21.66 7.54
N GLY A 228 5.04 21.43 7.42
CA GLY A 228 5.85 20.86 8.51
C GLY A 228 5.81 19.33 8.62
N MET A 229 5.30 18.64 7.60
CA MET A 229 5.47 17.19 7.45
C MET A 229 6.94 16.78 7.30
N VAL A 230 7.19 15.48 7.36
CA VAL A 230 8.50 14.89 7.03
C VAL A 230 8.91 15.28 5.61
N GLU A 231 10.16 15.69 5.42
CA GLU A 231 10.69 16.05 4.10
C GLU A 231 11.03 14.79 3.29
N LEU A 232 10.18 14.45 2.32
CA LEU A 232 10.37 13.30 1.41
C LEU A 232 11.10 13.76 0.14
N LYS A 233 12.35 14.18 0.30
CA LYS A 233 13.18 14.73 -0.79
C LYS A 233 13.44 13.75 -1.93
N SER A 234 13.35 12.46 -1.67
CA SER A 234 13.55 11.39 -2.65
C SER A 234 12.26 10.98 -3.36
N LEU A 235 11.10 11.52 -2.97
CA LEU A 235 9.81 11.11 -3.53
C LEU A 235 9.69 11.58 -4.98
N GLU A 236 9.44 10.64 -5.88
CA GLU A 236 9.31 10.85 -7.33
C GLU A 236 7.85 10.65 -7.79
N GLU A 237 7.11 9.73 -7.16
CA GLU A 237 5.73 9.39 -7.51
C GLU A 237 4.84 9.39 -6.25
N LEU A 238 3.78 10.19 -6.27
CA LEU A 238 2.79 10.28 -5.20
C LEU A 238 1.38 10.09 -5.73
N ASN A 239 0.68 9.10 -5.19
CA ASN A 239 -0.73 8.86 -5.51
C ASN A 239 -1.62 9.18 -4.30
N LEU A 240 -2.45 10.22 -4.43
CA LEU A 240 -3.45 10.69 -3.48
C LEU A 240 -4.88 10.63 -4.06
N ALA A 241 -5.10 9.83 -5.12
CA ALA A 241 -6.42 9.70 -5.73
C ALA A 241 -7.47 9.22 -4.72
N SER A 242 -8.74 9.57 -4.93
CA SER A 242 -9.85 9.09 -4.09
C SER A 242 -9.64 9.40 -2.60
N ASN A 243 -9.28 10.64 -2.31
CA ASN A 243 -9.18 11.21 -0.97
C ASN A 243 -10.18 12.38 -0.84
N ARG A 244 -9.93 13.33 0.08
CA ARG A 244 -10.82 14.46 0.37
C ARG A 244 -10.13 15.81 0.20
N LEU A 245 -9.09 15.87 -0.65
CA LEU A 245 -8.33 17.10 -0.88
C LEU A 245 -9.23 18.20 -1.45
N ALA A 246 -9.14 19.40 -0.88
CA ALA A 246 -9.87 20.58 -1.38
C ALA A 246 -9.04 21.44 -2.36
N ASP A 247 -7.72 21.23 -2.40
CA ASP A 247 -6.78 21.93 -3.28
C ASP A 247 -5.58 21.03 -3.63
N LEU A 248 -4.76 21.45 -4.60
CA LEU A 248 -3.50 20.81 -4.95
C LEU A 248 -2.46 21.02 -3.84
N PRO A 249 -1.70 19.99 -3.45
CA PRO A 249 -0.63 20.15 -2.47
C PRO A 249 0.57 20.89 -3.06
N GLY A 250 1.25 21.71 -2.25
CA GLY A 250 2.54 22.29 -2.64
C GLY A 250 3.69 21.27 -2.53
N CYS A 251 4.74 21.42 -3.33
CA CYS A 251 5.87 20.47 -3.37
C CYS A 251 7.04 20.83 -2.44
N GLY A 252 6.83 21.70 -1.44
CA GLY A 252 7.88 22.13 -0.52
C GLY A 252 8.59 20.96 0.18
N GLY A 253 7.84 19.92 0.58
CA GLY A 253 8.38 18.69 1.17
C GLY A 253 8.66 17.56 0.17
N PHE A 254 8.36 17.73 -1.12
CA PHE A 254 8.48 16.71 -2.18
C PHE A 254 9.32 17.25 -3.35
N THR A 255 10.52 17.74 -3.07
CA THR A 255 11.28 18.54 -4.06
C THR A 255 11.69 17.76 -5.32
N SER A 256 11.68 16.43 -5.31
CA SER A 256 11.97 15.58 -6.47
C SER A 256 10.72 15.03 -7.19
N LEU A 257 9.52 15.46 -6.79
CA LEU A 257 8.26 14.90 -7.30
C LEU A 257 8.12 15.12 -8.81
N GLN A 258 7.84 14.04 -9.52
CA GLN A 258 7.68 14.00 -10.97
C GLN A 258 6.25 13.65 -11.38
N PHE A 259 5.58 12.77 -10.63
CA PHE A 259 4.22 12.33 -10.89
C PHE A 259 3.34 12.54 -9.66
N LEU A 260 2.22 13.24 -9.85
CA LEU A 260 1.22 13.46 -8.82
C LEU A 260 -0.16 13.05 -9.33
N ASN A 261 -0.81 12.13 -8.63
CA ASN A 261 -2.22 11.82 -8.85
C ASN A 261 -3.06 12.33 -7.66
N VAL A 262 -4.04 13.17 -7.96
CA VAL A 262 -5.05 13.73 -7.05
C VAL A 262 -6.46 13.62 -7.66
N GLU A 263 -6.68 12.68 -8.57
CA GLU A 263 -8.00 12.42 -9.16
C GLU A 263 -9.03 12.03 -8.09
N MET A 264 -10.31 12.25 -8.39
CA MET A 264 -11.41 11.85 -7.50
C MET A 264 -11.27 12.42 -6.08
N ASN A 265 -10.88 13.68 -5.97
CA ASN A 265 -10.86 14.45 -4.72
C ASN A 265 -12.01 15.48 -4.72
N SER A 266 -11.94 16.48 -3.83
CA SER A 266 -12.92 17.54 -3.67
C SER A 266 -12.41 18.90 -4.16
N ILE A 267 -11.52 18.91 -5.16
CA ILE A 267 -10.86 20.12 -5.65
C ILE A 267 -11.83 20.95 -6.50
N LEU A 268 -12.10 22.18 -6.08
CA LEU A 268 -13.04 23.07 -6.78
C LEU A 268 -12.34 24.02 -7.75
N THR A 269 -11.31 24.72 -7.26
CA THR A 269 -10.60 25.79 -7.99
C THR A 269 -9.10 25.70 -7.68
N PRO A 270 -8.37 24.77 -8.33
CA PRO A 270 -6.95 24.61 -8.09
C PRO A 270 -6.15 25.85 -8.49
N SER A 271 -5.06 26.12 -7.78
CA SER A 271 -4.18 27.25 -8.11
C SER A 271 -3.48 27.07 -9.48
N ALA A 272 -3.45 28.15 -10.26
CA ALA A 272 -2.73 28.20 -11.54
C ALA A 272 -1.20 28.24 -11.37
N ASP A 273 -0.69 28.53 -10.17
CA ASP A 273 0.75 28.62 -9.90
C ASP A 273 1.35 27.27 -9.44
N PHE A 274 0.60 26.17 -9.52
CA PHE A 274 1.04 24.86 -9.06
C PHE A 274 2.41 24.46 -9.63
N PHE A 275 2.62 24.57 -10.95
CA PHE A 275 3.91 24.21 -11.55
C PHE A 275 5.07 25.16 -11.20
N GLN A 276 4.79 26.35 -10.65
CA GLN A 276 5.83 27.21 -10.06
C GLN A 276 6.27 26.66 -8.69
N SER A 277 5.32 26.18 -7.88
CA SER A 277 5.62 25.51 -6.60
C SER A 277 6.21 24.10 -6.79
N CYS A 278 5.85 23.44 -7.88
CA CYS A 278 6.17 22.05 -8.22
C CYS A 278 6.87 21.94 -9.58
N PRO A 279 8.07 22.54 -9.77
CA PRO A 279 8.67 22.69 -11.09
C PRO A 279 9.13 21.36 -11.73
N ARG A 280 9.38 20.32 -10.93
CA ARG A 280 9.82 19.00 -11.41
C ARG A 280 8.67 18.09 -11.84
N VAL A 281 7.42 18.44 -11.51
CA VAL A 281 6.26 17.63 -11.91
C VAL A 281 6.13 17.64 -13.43
N ARG A 282 6.10 16.44 -13.99
CA ARG A 282 5.96 16.15 -15.42
C ARG A 282 4.55 15.71 -15.77
N GLU A 283 3.86 15.10 -14.82
CA GLU A 283 2.50 14.64 -14.99
C GLU A 283 1.69 14.92 -13.74
N LEU A 284 0.56 15.60 -13.93
CA LEU A 284 -0.45 15.86 -12.92
C LEU A 284 -1.76 15.22 -13.38
N GLN A 285 -2.22 14.21 -12.66
CA GLN A 285 -3.56 13.63 -12.80
C GLN A 285 -4.47 14.32 -11.78
N ALA A 286 -5.30 15.25 -12.25
CA ALA A 286 -6.23 16.01 -11.40
C ALA A 286 -7.68 15.95 -11.91
N GLY A 287 -7.95 15.08 -12.89
CA GLY A 287 -9.27 14.83 -13.42
C GLY A 287 -10.26 14.32 -12.37
N HIS A 288 -11.54 14.25 -12.76
CA HIS A 288 -12.61 13.73 -11.92
C HIS A 288 -12.74 14.43 -10.55
N ASN A 289 -12.38 15.71 -10.50
CA ASN A 289 -12.65 16.60 -9.37
C ASN A 289 -13.88 17.47 -9.67
N PRO A 290 -14.64 17.90 -8.64
CA PRO A 290 -15.88 18.66 -8.80
C PRO A 290 -15.60 20.14 -9.14
N PHE A 291 -14.94 20.39 -10.28
CA PHE A 291 -14.48 21.73 -10.65
C PHE A 291 -15.62 22.75 -10.66
N LYS A 292 -15.40 23.88 -9.98
CA LYS A 292 -16.30 25.02 -10.00
C LYS A 292 -15.85 25.98 -11.10
N CYS A 293 -16.58 25.96 -12.21
CA CYS A 293 -16.36 26.82 -13.37
C CYS A 293 -16.75 28.27 -13.07
N SER A 294 -15.83 28.95 -12.44
CA SER A 294 -15.89 30.37 -12.08
C SER A 294 -14.72 31.14 -12.71
N CYS A 295 -14.67 32.44 -12.46
CA CYS A 295 -13.62 33.31 -12.98
C CYS A 295 -12.23 32.92 -12.47
N GLU A 296 -12.14 32.42 -11.25
CA GLU A 296 -10.90 31.95 -10.63
C GLU A 296 -10.34 30.71 -11.34
N LEU A 297 -11.20 29.80 -11.80
CA LEU A 297 -10.79 28.58 -12.50
C LEU A 297 -10.16 28.87 -13.87
N GLN A 298 -10.49 30.01 -14.50
CA GLN A 298 -9.94 30.34 -15.82
C GLN A 298 -8.41 30.38 -15.85
N ALA A 299 -7.77 30.78 -14.76
CA ALA A 299 -6.32 30.77 -14.64
C ALA A 299 -5.76 29.34 -14.71
N PHE A 300 -6.42 28.39 -14.06
CA PHE A 300 -6.06 26.97 -14.13
C PHE A 300 -6.33 26.36 -15.51
N VAL A 301 -7.40 26.75 -16.21
CA VAL A 301 -7.61 26.33 -17.61
C VAL A 301 -6.47 26.85 -18.50
N GLY A 302 -6.00 28.07 -18.25
CA GLY A 302 -4.82 28.64 -18.91
C GLY A 302 -3.53 27.89 -18.61
N LEU A 303 -3.44 27.22 -17.45
CA LEU A 303 -2.26 26.47 -17.02
C LEU A 303 -1.90 25.37 -18.02
N GLU A 304 -2.88 24.64 -18.56
CA GLU A 304 -2.61 23.53 -19.47
C GLU A 304 -1.81 23.96 -20.70
N ARG A 305 -2.14 25.12 -21.27
CA ARG A 305 -1.40 25.72 -22.39
C ARG A 305 0.04 26.07 -22.01
N GLN A 306 0.27 26.47 -20.76
CA GLN A 306 1.58 26.88 -20.25
C GLN A 306 2.42 25.69 -19.81
N SER A 307 1.79 24.64 -19.29
CA SER A 307 2.47 23.44 -18.81
C SER A 307 2.93 22.53 -19.93
N GLY A 308 2.32 22.61 -21.12
CA GLY A 308 2.74 21.86 -22.30
C GLY A 308 2.32 20.39 -22.27
N GLY A 309 1.08 20.09 -21.90
CA GLY A 309 0.58 18.71 -21.91
C GLY A 309 0.82 17.93 -20.61
N LYS A 310 1.05 18.61 -19.48
CA LYS A 310 1.32 17.93 -18.20
C LYS A 310 0.06 17.45 -17.49
N LEU A 311 -1.13 17.96 -17.86
CA LEU A 311 -2.40 17.48 -17.30
C LEU A 311 -2.82 16.20 -18.01
N PHE A 312 -2.67 15.07 -17.35
CA PHE A 312 -3.07 13.78 -17.89
C PHE A 312 -4.60 13.67 -17.97
N GLY A 313 -5.11 13.13 -19.07
CA GLY A 313 -6.56 12.99 -19.29
C GLY A 313 -7.26 14.28 -19.73
N TRP A 314 -6.52 15.37 -19.98
CA TRP A 314 -7.08 16.60 -20.52
C TRP A 314 -7.55 16.41 -21.98
N PRO A 315 -8.72 16.94 -22.38
CA PRO A 315 -9.73 17.61 -21.53
C PRO A 315 -10.79 16.66 -20.97
N ALA A 316 -10.83 15.39 -21.39
CA ALA A 316 -11.95 14.48 -21.13
C ALA A 316 -12.26 14.27 -19.64
N ALA A 317 -11.23 14.25 -18.78
CA ALA A 317 -11.39 14.06 -17.33
C ALA A 317 -11.67 15.38 -16.56
N TYR A 318 -11.64 16.54 -17.23
CA TYR A 318 -11.74 17.86 -16.62
C TYR A 318 -13.05 18.52 -17.03
N VAL A 319 -14.05 18.41 -16.15
CA VAL A 319 -15.43 18.80 -16.44
C VAL A 319 -15.97 19.67 -15.31
N CYS A 320 -16.71 20.73 -15.66
CA CYS A 320 -17.45 21.55 -14.71
C CYS A 320 -18.48 20.70 -13.97
N GLU A 321 -18.42 20.70 -12.64
CA GLU A 321 -19.52 20.21 -11.80
C GLU A 321 -20.45 21.35 -11.38
N TYR A 322 -19.87 22.53 -11.13
CA TYR A 322 -20.60 23.74 -10.74
C TYR A 322 -20.26 24.93 -11.64
N PRO A 323 -21.15 25.93 -11.76
CA PRO A 323 -22.55 25.92 -11.34
C PRO A 323 -23.41 24.98 -12.23
N GLU A 324 -24.65 24.67 -11.81
CA GLU A 324 -25.55 23.75 -12.52
C GLU A 324 -25.75 24.07 -14.01
N GLY A 325 -25.79 25.36 -14.38
CA GLY A 325 -25.94 25.77 -15.78
C GLY A 325 -24.73 25.45 -16.68
N LEU A 326 -23.58 25.13 -16.10
CA LEU A 326 -22.35 24.74 -16.81
C LEU A 326 -21.98 23.28 -16.54
N ARG A 327 -22.76 22.55 -15.74
CA ARG A 327 -22.45 21.18 -15.36
C ARG A 327 -22.31 20.29 -16.59
N GLY A 328 -21.26 19.47 -16.63
CA GLY A 328 -20.94 18.60 -17.76
C GLY A 328 -20.13 19.26 -18.88
N THR A 329 -19.89 20.57 -18.81
CA THR A 329 -19.06 21.28 -19.80
C THR A 329 -17.57 20.98 -19.55
N GLN A 330 -16.83 20.60 -20.59
CA GLN A 330 -15.38 20.38 -20.46
C GLN A 330 -14.66 21.70 -20.15
N LEU A 331 -13.65 21.66 -19.30
CA LEU A 331 -12.89 22.86 -18.92
C LEU A 331 -12.21 23.54 -20.11
N MET A 332 -11.90 22.79 -21.17
CA MET A 332 -11.36 23.34 -22.42
C MET A 332 -12.35 24.24 -23.16
N ASP A 333 -13.65 23.96 -23.06
CA ASP A 333 -14.73 24.71 -23.72
C ASP A 333 -15.30 25.81 -22.82
N PHE A 334 -14.96 25.78 -21.52
CA PHE A 334 -15.39 26.79 -20.55
C PHE A 334 -14.63 28.11 -20.74
N HIS A 335 -15.39 29.18 -20.98
CA HIS A 335 -14.85 30.54 -21.04
C HIS A 335 -15.85 31.56 -20.48
N LEU A 336 -15.38 32.47 -19.63
CA LEU A 336 -16.17 33.60 -19.15
C LEU A 336 -15.53 34.91 -19.63
N SER A 337 -16.38 35.83 -20.11
CA SER A 337 -15.92 37.15 -20.55
C SER A 337 -15.30 37.95 -19.40
N GLN A 338 -14.37 38.86 -19.73
CA GLN A 338 -13.81 39.80 -18.75
C GLN A 338 -14.90 40.64 -18.08
N LEU A 339 -15.99 40.94 -18.80
CA LEU A 339 -17.14 41.64 -18.26
C LEU A 339 -17.85 40.83 -17.18
N ALA A 340 -18.06 39.53 -17.42
CA ALA A 340 -18.66 38.62 -16.44
C ALA A 340 -17.78 38.43 -15.19
N CYS A 341 -16.46 38.54 -15.35
CA CYS A 341 -15.49 38.34 -14.27
C CYS A 341 -15.05 39.60 -13.53
N ASN A 342 -15.46 40.79 -13.99
CA ASN A 342 -15.15 42.05 -13.34
C ASN A 342 -16.43 42.70 -12.85
N THR A 343 -16.71 42.58 -11.56
CA THR A 343 -17.92 43.11 -10.91
C THR A 343 -18.07 44.62 -11.12
N THR A 344 -16.97 45.37 -11.12
CA THR A 344 -16.99 46.82 -11.38
C THR A 344 -17.38 47.12 -12.81
N LEU A 345 -16.80 46.43 -13.79
CA LEU A 345 -17.12 46.61 -15.21
C LEU A 345 -18.57 46.17 -15.51
N LEU A 346 -19.03 45.09 -14.88
CA LEU A 346 -20.40 44.61 -14.96
C LEU A 346 -21.40 45.65 -14.41
N LEU A 347 -21.11 46.23 -13.25
CA LEU A 347 -21.96 47.27 -12.64
C LEU A 347 -21.96 48.55 -13.47
N VAL A 348 -20.80 48.99 -13.97
CA VAL A 348 -20.69 50.19 -14.84
C VAL A 348 -21.46 49.99 -16.14
N THR A 349 -21.32 48.83 -16.79
CA THR A 349 -22.08 48.54 -18.02
C THR A 349 -23.57 48.40 -17.78
N ALA A 350 -23.99 47.78 -16.67
CA ALA A 350 -25.41 47.71 -16.30
C ALA A 350 -26.00 49.11 -16.07
N LEU A 351 -25.29 49.99 -15.35
CA LEU A 351 -25.69 51.38 -15.11
C LEU A 351 -25.71 52.26 -16.37
N LEU A 352 -24.91 51.92 -17.39
CA LEU A 352 -24.91 52.62 -18.69
C LEU A 352 -26.03 52.14 -19.64
N LEU A 353 -26.62 50.98 -19.36
CA LEU A 353 -27.69 50.36 -20.17
C LEU A 353 -29.09 50.54 -19.57
N THR A 354 -29.19 51.02 -18.32
CA THR A 354 -30.42 51.49 -17.66
C THR A 354 -30.56 53.00 -17.83
#